data_AF-A0A8T6LC59-F1
#
_entry.id   AF-A0A8T6LC59-F1
#
_cell.length_a   1.000
_cell.length_b   1.000
_cell.length_c   1.000
_cell.angle_alpha   90.00
_cell.angle_beta   90.00
_cell.angle_gamma   90.00
#
_symmetry.space_group_name_H-M   'P 1'
#
loop_
_entity.id
_entity.type
_entity.pdbx_description
1 polymer ?
#
loop_
_entity_poly.entity_id
_entity_poly.type
_entity_poly.pdbx_seq_one_letter_code
_entity_poly.pdbx_strand_id
1 'polypeptide(L)'
;MADRGNHRIQIFDQEGNLLDTYYQFSRISGLFIDDNDMLYAIDSESNPNNHPDWMTGIRVGHVSEDRVTAFIPPHPVEDRPHGAAGEGVAVDAEGNVYAAEGPISRPFAGGGLTKYVRAP
;
A
#
# COMPACT_ATOMS: atom_id res chain seq x y z
N MET A 1 9.35 -9.24 -0.62
CA MET A 1 8.83 -9.19 -2.02
C MET A 1 7.32 -9.02 -2.01
N ALA A 2 6.76 -8.14 -2.84
CA ALA A 2 5.30 -8.05 -3.06
C ALA A 2 4.85 -9.06 -4.12
N ASP A 3 4.07 -10.06 -3.71
CA ASP A 3 3.50 -11.07 -4.60
C ASP A 3 2.03 -10.71 -4.86
N ARG A 4 1.84 -9.64 -5.64
CA ARG A 4 0.53 -8.99 -5.87
C ARG A 4 -0.55 -9.95 -6.33
N GLY A 5 -0.20 -10.85 -7.24
CA GLY A 5 -1.13 -11.83 -7.80
C GLY A 5 -1.74 -12.74 -6.74
N ASN A 6 -0.98 -13.02 -5.68
CA ASN A 6 -1.35 -13.90 -4.57
C ASN A 6 -1.65 -13.16 -3.26
N HIS A 7 -1.82 -11.83 -3.31
CA HIS A 7 -2.25 -10.99 -2.17
C HIS A 7 -1.39 -11.14 -0.91
N ARG A 8 -0.07 -11.22 -1.08
CA ARG A 8 0.86 -11.45 0.04
C ARG A 8 2.20 -10.74 -0.11
N ILE A 9 2.86 -10.55 1.03
CA ILE A 9 4.29 -10.25 1.11
C ILE A 9 5.01 -11.53 1.48
N GLN A 10 6.12 -11.81 0.82
CA GLN A 10 7.02 -12.89 1.21
C GLN A 10 8.35 -12.30 1.69
N ILE A 11 8.83 -12.81 2.83
CA ILE A 11 10.08 -12.41 3.47
C ILE A 11 11.08 -13.54 3.23
N PHE A 12 12.26 -13.19 2.71
CA PHE A 12 13.32 -14.13 2.40
C PHE A 12 14.60 -13.70 3.10
N ASP A 13 15.47 -14.66 3.39
CA ASP A 13 16.87 -14.34 3.67
C ASP A 13 17.62 -13.98 2.37
N GLN A 14 18.89 -13.62 2.50
CA GLN A 14 19.73 -13.24 1.36
C GLN A 14 20.11 -14.43 0.45
N GLU A 15 19.92 -15.67 0.90
CA GLU A 15 20.14 -16.88 0.10
C GLU A 15 18.88 -17.28 -0.69
N GLY A 16 17.76 -16.59 -0.44
CA GLY A 16 16.47 -16.84 -1.10
C GLY A 16 15.60 -17.87 -0.38
N ASN A 17 15.94 -18.25 0.85
CA ASN A 17 15.07 -19.12 1.66
C ASN A 17 13.89 -18.29 2.21
N LEU A 18 12.68 -18.84 2.09
CA LEU A 18 11.47 -18.21 2.63
C LEU A 18 11.51 -18.26 4.17
N LEU A 19 11.44 -17.08 4.79
CA LEU A 19 11.38 -16.92 6.24
C LEU A 19 9.94 -16.79 6.74
N ASP A 20 9.12 -15.99 6.06
CA ASP A 20 7.74 -15.72 6.48
C ASP A 20 6.87 -15.18 5.33
N THR A 21 5.56 -15.10 5.54
CA THR A 21 4.58 -14.58 4.58
C THR A 21 3.46 -13.81 5.28
N TYR A 22 3.20 -12.58 4.83
CA TYR A 22 2.16 -11.70 5.37
C TYR A 22 0.99 -11.56 4.41
N TYR A 23 -0.23 -11.55 4.95
CA TYR A 23 -1.49 -11.48 4.20
C TYR A 23 -2.34 -10.25 4.57
N GLN A 24 -2.03 -9.53 5.65
CA GLN A 24 -2.84 -8.39 6.10
C GLN A 24 -2.62 -7.11 5.26
N PHE A 25 -1.64 -7.09 4.36
CA PHE A 25 -1.24 -5.91 3.59
C PHE A 25 -1.86 -5.80 2.18
N SER A 26 -2.85 -6.63 1.87
CA SER A 26 -3.67 -6.56 0.64
C SER A 26 -2.95 -6.92 -0.68
N ARG A 27 -3.49 -6.43 -1.82
CA ARG A 27 -2.99 -6.66 -3.18
C ARG A 27 -1.93 -5.61 -3.56
N ILE A 28 -0.73 -5.77 -3.02
CA ILE A 28 0.30 -4.73 -3.02
C ILE A 28 0.86 -4.43 -4.42
N SER A 29 0.81 -3.17 -4.82
CA SER A 29 1.44 -2.62 -6.03
C SER A 29 2.86 -2.11 -5.74
N GLY A 30 3.07 -1.50 -4.57
CA GLY A 30 4.35 -0.96 -4.14
C GLY A 30 4.53 -1.00 -2.62
N LEU A 31 5.78 -0.98 -2.16
CA LEU A 31 6.11 -0.96 -0.74
C LEU A 31 7.29 -0.04 -0.44
N PHE A 32 7.32 0.50 0.77
CA PHE A 32 8.40 1.27 1.35
C PHE A 32 8.61 0.84 2.80
N ILE A 33 9.86 0.81 3.25
CA ILE A 33 10.21 0.58 4.65
C ILE A 33 11.03 1.79 5.10
N ASP A 34 10.61 2.44 6.18
CA ASP A 34 11.36 3.56 6.76
C ASP A 34 12.42 3.11 7.78
N ASP A 35 13.21 4.07 8.27
CA ASP A 35 14.30 3.81 9.22
C ASP A 35 13.83 3.32 10.61
N ASN A 36 12.50 3.30 10.87
CA ASN A 36 11.90 2.79 12.10
C ASN A 36 11.22 1.43 11.88
N ASP A 37 11.61 0.71 10.82
CA ASP A 37 11.07 -0.61 10.50
C ASP A 37 9.54 -0.58 10.25
N MET A 38 9.00 0.56 9.82
CA MET A 38 7.61 0.67 9.42
C MET A 38 7.47 0.37 7.93
N LEU A 39 6.67 -0.65 7.62
CA LEU A 39 6.25 -1.04 6.29
C LEU A 39 5.02 -0.24 5.86
N TYR A 40 5.10 0.38 4.70
CA TYR A 40 4.01 1.05 3.99
C TYR A 40 3.76 0.27 2.71
N ALA A 41 2.56 -0.26 2.53
CA ALA A 41 2.18 -1.05 1.36
C ALA A 41 0.97 -0.42 0.68
N ILE A 42 1.09 -0.08 -0.60
CA ILE A 42 0.02 0.53 -1.38
C ILE A 42 -0.64 -0.48 -2.31
N ASP A 43 -1.97 -0.46 -2.35
CA ASP A 43 -2.81 -1.26 -3.23
C ASP A 43 -3.63 -0.31 -4.11
N SER A 44 -3.45 -0.39 -5.43
CA SER A 44 -4.18 0.40 -6.44
C SER A 44 -5.26 -0.39 -7.18
N GLU A 45 -5.30 -1.72 -6.99
CA GLU A 45 -5.90 -2.63 -7.96
C GLU A 45 -6.94 -3.59 -7.39
N SER A 46 -7.08 -3.71 -6.06
CA SER A 46 -8.18 -4.48 -5.45
C SER A 46 -9.52 -4.03 -6.01
N ASN A 47 -10.36 -5.00 -6.37
CA ASN A 47 -11.72 -4.81 -6.84
C ASN A 47 -12.51 -6.11 -6.61
N PRO A 48 -13.85 -6.10 -6.80
CA PRO A 48 -14.69 -7.28 -6.53
C PRO A 48 -14.31 -8.56 -7.27
N ASN A 49 -13.59 -8.48 -8.39
CA ASN A 49 -13.23 -9.65 -9.19
C ASN A 49 -11.86 -10.24 -8.82
N ASN A 50 -10.92 -9.43 -8.33
CA ASN A 50 -9.54 -9.86 -8.11
C ASN A 50 -9.10 -9.86 -6.65
N HIS A 51 -9.85 -9.20 -5.75
CA HIS A 51 -9.59 -9.17 -4.31
C HIS A 51 -10.85 -8.64 -3.59
N PRO A 52 -11.92 -9.46 -3.51
CA PRO A 52 -13.19 -9.05 -2.93
C PRO A 52 -13.03 -8.66 -1.46
N ASP A 53 -13.87 -7.73 -1.00
CA ASP A 53 -13.91 -7.20 0.38
C ASP A 53 -12.71 -6.33 0.81
N TRP A 54 -11.80 -6.00 -0.12
CA TRP A 54 -10.68 -5.09 0.14
C TRP A 54 -10.84 -3.73 -0.53
N MET A 55 -10.50 -2.68 0.21
CA MET A 55 -10.30 -1.34 -0.34
C MET A 55 -8.87 -1.17 -0.84
N THR A 56 -8.72 -0.42 -1.93
CA THR A 56 -7.43 0.18 -2.31
C THR A 56 -6.95 1.15 -1.22
N GLY A 57 -5.70 1.60 -1.26
CA GLY A 57 -5.13 2.53 -0.28
C GLY A 57 -3.79 2.07 0.28
N ILE A 58 -3.31 2.74 1.32
CA ILE A 58 -2.00 2.47 1.92
C ILE A 58 -2.19 1.85 3.31
N ARG A 59 -1.62 0.67 3.52
CA ARG A 59 -1.61 -0.04 4.80
C ARG A 59 -0.24 0.10 5.44
N VAL A 60 -0.23 0.36 6.74
CA VAL A 60 0.99 0.61 7.50
C VAL A 60 1.06 -0.36 8.68
N GLY A 61 2.23 -0.93 8.93
CA GLY A 61 2.49 -1.84 10.04
C GLY A 61 4.00 -2.02 10.24
N HIS A 62 4.41 -2.67 11.34
CA HIS A 62 5.84 -2.94 11.56
C HIS A 62 6.28 -4.14 10.70
N VAL A 63 7.49 -4.12 10.15
CA VAL A 63 8.02 -5.16 9.22
C VAL A 63 8.14 -6.55 9.85
N SER A 64 8.12 -6.65 11.18
CA SER A 64 8.27 -7.92 11.91
C SER A 64 6.95 -8.62 12.23
N GLU A 65 5.81 -8.08 11.80
CA GLU A 65 4.50 -8.64 12.11
C GLU A 65 3.56 -8.59 10.90
N ASP A 66 2.75 -9.64 10.70
CA ASP A 66 1.60 -9.60 9.79
C ASP A 66 0.42 -8.83 10.42
N ARG A 67 0.63 -7.54 10.70
CA ARG A 67 -0.36 -6.70 11.36
C ARG A 67 -0.36 -5.28 10.82
N VAL A 68 -1.52 -4.86 10.32
CA VAL A 68 -1.78 -3.46 9.95
C VAL A 68 -2.18 -2.66 11.20
N THR A 69 -1.49 -1.55 11.43
CA THR A 69 -1.71 -0.63 12.54
C THR A 69 -2.27 0.72 12.11
N ALA A 70 -2.15 1.09 10.83
CA ALA A 70 -2.81 2.26 10.26
C ALA A 70 -3.19 2.06 8.78
N PHE A 71 -4.15 2.87 8.32
CA PHE A 71 -4.66 2.84 6.95
C PHE A 71 -4.90 4.25 6.44
N ILE A 72 -4.32 4.59 5.28
CA ILE A 72 -4.66 5.79 4.53
C ILE A 72 -5.69 5.39 3.47
N PRO A 73 -6.94 5.90 3.57
CA PRO A 73 -8.00 5.50 2.66
C PRO A 73 -7.72 6.02 1.24
N PRO A 74 -8.28 5.35 0.22
CA PRO A 74 -8.13 5.76 -1.16
C PRO A 74 -8.96 7.01 -1.45
N HIS A 75 -8.74 7.62 -2.60
CA HIS A 75 -9.64 8.65 -3.11
C HIS A 75 -11.05 8.06 -3.31
N PRO A 76 -12.11 8.75 -2.84
CA PRO A 76 -13.47 8.31 -3.06
C PRO A 76 -13.85 8.48 -4.54
N VAL A 77 -14.53 7.48 -5.08
CA VAL A 77 -14.97 7.42 -6.48
C VAL A 77 -16.37 6.83 -6.51
N GLU A 78 -17.33 7.53 -7.12
CA GLU A 78 -18.76 7.18 -7.10
C GLU A 78 -19.02 5.75 -7.60
N ASP A 79 -18.48 5.39 -8.77
CA ASP A 79 -18.71 4.09 -9.40
C ASP A 79 -17.63 3.03 -9.04
N ARG A 80 -16.84 3.28 -7.99
CA ARG A 80 -15.74 2.39 -7.59
C ARG A 80 -15.69 2.30 -6.06
N PRO A 81 -16.50 1.42 -5.43
CA PRO A 81 -16.65 1.34 -3.98
C PRO A 81 -15.34 1.11 -3.20
N HIS A 82 -14.37 0.43 -3.82
CA HIS A 82 -13.04 0.19 -3.26
C HIS A 82 -12.07 1.36 -3.40
N GLY A 83 -12.50 2.47 -4.01
CA GLY A 83 -11.73 3.70 -4.22
C GLY A 83 -10.60 3.59 -5.24
N ALA A 84 -9.88 4.70 -5.42
CA ALA A 84 -8.69 4.80 -6.25
C ALA A 84 -7.47 5.23 -5.43
N ALA A 85 -6.33 4.54 -5.61
CA ALA A 85 -5.06 4.88 -4.98
C ALA A 85 -3.91 4.78 -5.99
N GLY A 86 -2.77 5.39 -5.65
CA GLY A 86 -1.54 5.32 -6.44
C GLY A 86 -0.88 3.93 -6.45
N GLU A 87 0.16 3.78 -7.27
CA GLU A 87 0.88 2.51 -7.50
C GLU A 87 2.15 2.37 -6.65
N GLY A 88 2.77 3.51 -6.32
CA GLY A 88 4.01 3.59 -5.55
C GLY A 88 3.81 4.36 -4.26
N VAL A 89 4.61 4.04 -3.25
CA VAL A 89 4.60 4.72 -1.96
C VAL A 89 6.03 5.04 -1.52
N ALA A 90 6.22 6.21 -0.90
CA ALA A 90 7.47 6.61 -0.25
C ALA A 90 7.14 7.47 0.97
N VAL A 91 8.08 7.55 1.92
CA VAL A 91 7.92 8.31 3.16
C VAL A 91 9.14 9.19 3.37
N ASP A 92 8.93 10.45 3.75
CA ASP A 92 10.04 11.36 4.11
C ASP A 92 10.41 11.27 5.59
N ALA A 93 11.51 11.94 5.97
CA ALA A 93 12.01 11.93 7.35
C ALA A 93 11.06 12.57 8.38
N GLU A 94 10.07 13.35 7.95
CA GLU A 94 9.03 13.92 8.81
C GLU A 94 7.85 12.95 8.99
N GLY A 95 7.84 11.83 8.26
CA GLY A 95 6.78 10.83 8.24
C GLY A 95 5.62 11.20 7.31
N ASN A 96 5.81 12.14 6.38
CA ASN A 96 4.80 12.39 5.35
C ASN A 96 4.86 11.27 4.31
N VAL A 97 3.68 10.80 3.89
CA VAL A 97 3.56 9.70 2.92
C VAL A 97 3.26 10.28 1.54
N TYR A 98 3.90 9.75 0.51
CA TYR A 98 3.74 10.14 -0.87
C TYR A 98 3.23 8.97 -1.68
N ALA A 99 2.12 9.14 -2.39
CA ALA A 99 1.60 8.15 -3.34
C ALA A 99 1.88 8.60 -4.77
N ALA A 100 2.45 7.72 -5.59
CA ALA A 100 2.64 7.94 -7.02
C ALA A 100 1.36 7.58 -7.78
N GLU A 101 0.67 8.58 -8.32
CA GLU A 101 -0.68 8.43 -8.84
C GLU A 101 -0.69 7.86 -10.26
N GLY A 102 -1.45 6.77 -10.46
CA GLY A 102 -1.60 6.07 -11.74
C GLY A 102 -2.81 6.54 -12.54
N PRO A 103 -3.03 5.99 -13.76
CA PRO A 103 -4.16 6.39 -14.62
C PRO A 103 -5.52 6.36 -13.93
N ILE A 104 -5.71 5.46 -12.98
CA ILE A 104 -6.94 5.28 -12.20
C ILE A 104 -7.14 6.42 -11.18
N SER A 105 -6.09 6.82 -10.47
CA SER A 105 -6.19 7.72 -9.32
C SER A 105 -5.88 9.18 -9.66
N ARG A 106 -5.09 9.44 -10.71
CA ARG A 106 -4.74 10.79 -11.18
C ARG A 106 -5.92 11.75 -11.37
N PRO A 107 -7.08 11.34 -11.93
CA PRO A 107 -8.23 12.24 -12.04
C PRO A 107 -8.77 12.74 -10.70
N PHE A 108 -8.59 11.96 -9.63
CA PHE A 108 -9.09 12.26 -8.28
C PHE A 108 -8.03 12.93 -7.40
N ALA A 109 -6.75 12.61 -7.62
CA ALA A 109 -5.63 13.24 -6.94
C ALA A 109 -5.30 14.65 -7.46
N GLY A 110 -5.72 14.98 -8.69
CA GLY A 110 -5.42 16.27 -9.33
C GLY A 110 -3.96 16.42 -9.80
N GLY A 111 -3.16 15.34 -9.76
CA GLY A 111 -1.74 15.36 -10.10
C GLY A 111 -1.14 13.95 -10.20
N GLY A 112 0.17 13.88 -10.45
CA GLY A 112 0.93 12.62 -10.47
C GLY A 112 1.40 12.14 -9.10
N LEU A 113 1.17 12.93 -8.05
CA LEU A 113 1.61 12.64 -6.69
C LEU A 113 0.58 13.18 -5.69
N THR A 114 0.24 12.39 -4.68
CA THR A 114 -0.49 12.86 -3.49
C THR A 114 0.45 12.85 -2.29
N LYS A 115 0.49 13.95 -1.53
CA LYS A 115 1.19 14.02 -0.24
C LYS A 115 0.17 13.94 0.91
N TYR A 116 0.33 12.96 1.77
CA TYR A 116 -0.38 12.82 3.04
C TYR A 116 0.52 13.34 4.15
N VAL A 117 0.08 14.42 4.80
CA VAL A 117 0.86 15.07 5.87
C VAL A 117 0.61 14.34 7.18
N ARG A 118 1.68 14.01 7.89
CA ARG A 118 1.58 13.45 9.23
C ARG A 118 0.92 14.47 10.15
N ALA A 119 -0.09 14.04 10.91
CA ALA A 119 -0.68 14.91 11.92
C ALA A 119 0.38 15.27 12.99
N PRO A 120 0.39 16.53 13.48
CA PRO A 120 1.31 16.98 14.51
C PRO A 120 1.15 16.22 15.84
#